data_AF-A0AAW9JAQ0-F1
#
_entry.id   AF-A0AAW9JAQ0-F1
#
_cell.length_a   1.000
_cell.length_b   1.000
_cell.length_c   1.000
_cell.angle_alpha   90.00
_cell.angle_beta   90.00
_cell.angle_gamma   90.00
#
_symmetry.space_group_name_H-M   'P 1'
#
loop_
_entity.id
_entity.type
_entity.pdbx_description
1 polymer ?
#
loop_
_entity_poly.entity_id
_entity_poly.type
_entity_poly.pdbx_seq_one_letter_code
_entity_poly.pdbx_strand_id
1 'polypeptide(L)'
;AMSVQNAALESENINEKSTIVKKEVAGTDKILSIVKEITNQNNLLSLNARIEAARVGELGKGFAVVAREMGNLAKNSKDSLKEIEDKLLSVREAFNDITEKYSNMNSGFGEQVSSLEEIAATIE
;
A
#
# COMPACT_ATOMS: atom_id res chain seq x y z
N ALA A 1 -11.56 -28.88 23.00
CA ALA A 1 -10.11 -28.64 23.02
C ALA A 1 -9.52 -28.56 21.61
N MET A 2 -9.40 -29.67 20.85
CA MET A 2 -8.73 -29.68 19.52
C MET A 2 -9.26 -28.64 18.51
N SER A 3 -10.57 -28.40 18.44
CA SER A 3 -11.13 -27.39 17.53
C SER A 3 -10.72 -25.95 17.88
N VAL A 4 -10.60 -25.63 19.18
CA VAL A 4 -10.18 -24.29 19.64
C VAL A 4 -8.69 -24.10 19.41
N GLN A 5 -7.89 -25.16 19.63
CA GLN A 5 -6.46 -25.14 19.36
C GLN A 5 -6.14 -24.98 17.87
N ASN A 6 -6.88 -25.66 16.99
CA ASN A 6 -6.75 -25.46 15.54
C ASN A 6 -7.13 -24.02 15.12
N ALA A 7 -8.18 -23.45 15.71
CA ALA A 7 -8.59 -22.08 15.41
C ALA A 7 -7.55 -21.05 15.89
N ALA A 8 -6.89 -21.29 17.04
CA ALA A 8 -5.79 -20.47 17.52
C ALA A 8 -4.57 -20.52 16.58
N LEU A 9 -4.19 -21.70 16.08
CA LEU A 9 -3.10 -21.86 15.11
C LEU A 9 -3.39 -21.12 13.79
N GLU A 10 -4.61 -21.20 13.27
CA GLU A 10 -5.00 -20.45 12.07
C GLU A 10 -4.99 -18.93 12.31
N SER A 11 -5.41 -18.48 13.50
CA SER A 11 -5.34 -17.08 13.89
C SER A 11 -3.90 -16.54 13.92
N GLU A 12 -2.95 -17.34 14.42
CA GLU A 12 -1.52 -16.99 14.43
C GLU A 12 -0.97 -16.87 13.00
N ASN A 13 -1.29 -17.83 12.14
CA ASN A 13 -0.87 -17.83 10.73
C ASN A 13 -1.38 -16.59 9.98
N ILE A 14 -2.63 -16.18 10.24
CA ILE A 14 -3.21 -15.01 9.60
C ILE A 14 -2.57 -13.72 10.13
N ASN A 15 -2.23 -13.65 11.41
CA ASN A 15 -1.49 -12.52 11.97
C ASN A 15 -0.08 -12.39 11.35
N GLU A 16 0.61 -13.50 11.12
CA GLU A 16 1.90 -13.53 10.42
C GLU A 16 1.75 -13.01 8.98
N LYS A 17 0.77 -13.54 8.22
CA LYS A 17 0.48 -13.08 6.85
C LYS A 17 0.10 -11.60 6.81
N SER A 18 -0.70 -11.11 7.75
CA SER A 18 -1.07 -9.69 7.88
C SER A 18 0.17 -8.81 8.06
N THR A 19 1.11 -9.26 8.90
CA THR A 19 2.39 -8.57 9.12
C THR A 19 3.25 -8.51 7.86
N ILE A 20 3.30 -9.61 7.10
CA ILE A 20 4.02 -9.66 5.80
C ILE A 20 3.43 -8.63 4.84
N VAL A 21 2.10 -8.60 4.66
CA VAL A 21 1.51 -7.66 3.71
C VAL A 21 1.69 -6.21 4.16
N LYS A 22 1.61 -5.92 5.46
CA LYS A 22 1.92 -4.58 5.99
C LYS A 22 3.33 -4.12 5.61
N LYS A 23 4.30 -5.03 5.64
CA LYS A 23 5.68 -4.76 5.21
C LYS A 23 5.79 -4.51 3.71
N GLU A 24 5.13 -5.32 2.88
CA GLU A 24 5.12 -5.13 1.41
C GLU A 24 4.48 -3.80 1.00
N VAL A 25 3.38 -3.41 1.66
CA VAL A 25 2.72 -2.13 1.44
C VAL A 25 3.64 -0.96 1.84
N ALA A 26 4.40 -1.08 2.92
CA ALA A 26 5.41 -0.09 3.29
C ALA A 26 6.59 -0.04 2.29
N GLY A 27 6.98 -1.18 1.72
CA GLY A 27 7.97 -1.24 0.64
C GLY A 27 7.53 -0.48 -0.61
N THR A 28 6.23 -0.50 -0.90
CA THR A 28 5.64 0.20 -2.05
C THR A 28 5.72 1.72 -1.91
N ASP A 29 5.67 2.29 -0.70
CA ASP A 29 5.81 3.74 -0.48
C ASP A 29 7.14 4.28 -0.98
N LYS A 30 8.22 3.52 -0.77
CA LYS A 30 9.56 3.90 -1.24
C LYS A 30 9.61 3.95 -2.76
N ILE A 31 8.98 2.99 -3.43
CA ILE A 31 8.91 2.94 -4.89
C ILE A 31 8.09 4.14 -5.39
N LEU A 32 6.93 4.42 -4.81
CA LEU A 32 6.11 5.57 -5.17
C LEU A 32 6.85 6.90 -5.01
N SER A 33 7.62 7.06 -3.93
CA SER A 33 8.45 8.25 -3.72
C SER A 33 9.45 8.46 -4.87
N ILE A 34 10.14 7.38 -5.30
CA ILE A 34 11.10 7.44 -6.41
C ILE A 34 10.39 7.79 -7.72
N VAL A 35 9.25 7.17 -8.02
CA VAL A 35 8.50 7.44 -9.26
C VAL A 35 7.94 8.87 -9.27
N LYS A 36 7.52 9.39 -8.12
CA LYS A 36 7.07 10.77 -7.93
C LYS A 36 8.20 11.77 -8.19
N GLU A 37 9.40 11.46 -7.71
CA GLU A 37 10.61 12.26 -7.99
C GLU A 37 10.93 12.27 -9.50
N ILE A 38 10.96 11.10 -10.15
CA ILE A 38 11.19 10.98 -11.60
C ILE A 38 10.14 11.78 -12.37
N THR A 39 8.88 11.68 -11.97
CA THR A 39 7.77 12.39 -12.61
C THR A 39 7.90 13.91 -12.46
N ASN A 40 8.35 14.39 -11.29
CA ASN A 40 8.66 15.80 -11.07
C ASN A 40 9.83 16.28 -11.95
N GLN A 41 10.90 15.49 -12.03
CA GLN A 41 12.05 15.79 -12.88
C GLN A 41 11.65 15.83 -14.36
N ASN A 42 10.85 14.87 -14.83
CA ASN A 42 10.35 14.84 -16.20
C ASN A 42 9.44 16.06 -16.50
N ASN A 43 8.60 16.45 -15.55
CA ASN A 43 7.79 17.66 -15.69
C ASN A 43 8.66 18.91 -15.85
N LEU A 44 9.72 19.06 -15.03
CA LEU A 44 10.67 20.17 -15.16
C LEU A 44 11.44 20.12 -16.49
N LEU A 45 11.87 18.94 -16.92
CA LEU A 45 12.55 18.77 -18.20
C LEU A 45 11.64 19.15 -19.38
N SER A 46 10.37 18.74 -19.34
CA SER A 46 9.37 19.10 -20.34
C SER A 46 9.11 20.61 -20.39
N LEU A 47 9.11 21.27 -19.22
CA LEU A 47 8.97 22.72 -19.13
C LEU A 47 10.17 23.44 -19.75
N ASN A 48 11.39 23.00 -19.43
CA ASN A 48 12.62 23.56 -20.01
C ASN A 48 12.65 23.37 -21.52
N ALA A 49 12.26 22.19 -22.02
CA ALA A 49 12.16 21.93 -23.45
C ALA A 49 11.11 22.83 -24.14
N ARG A 50 9.97 23.09 -23.49
CA ARG A 50 8.98 24.07 -24.00
C ARG A 50 9.53 25.49 -24.08
N ILE A 51 10.30 25.92 -23.08
CA ILE A 51 10.93 27.25 -23.07
C ILE A 51 11.95 27.36 -24.21
N GLU A 52 12.82 26.37 -24.37
CA GLU A 52 13.84 26.38 -25.42
C GLU A 52 13.21 26.31 -26.81
N ALA A 53 12.16 25.50 -26.98
CA ALA A 53 11.39 25.43 -28.23
C ALA A 53 10.75 26.78 -28.59
N ALA A 54 10.28 27.55 -27.60
CA ALA A 54 9.80 28.91 -27.83
C ALA A 54 10.93 29.88 -28.19
N ARG A 55 12.13 29.71 -27.61
CA ARG A 55 13.31 30.55 -27.86
C ARG A 55 13.78 30.50 -29.31
N VAL A 56 13.78 29.31 -29.91
CA VAL A 56 14.20 29.11 -31.31
C VAL A 56 13.07 29.38 -32.33
N GLY A 57 11.90 29.82 -31.86
CA GLY A 57 10.78 30.26 -32.70
C GLY A 57 10.23 29.17 -33.63
N GLU A 58 10.15 29.47 -34.92
CA GLU A 58 9.55 28.58 -35.94
C GLU A 58 10.24 27.21 -36.02
N LEU A 59 11.56 27.15 -35.83
CA LEU A 59 12.35 25.91 -35.87
C LEU A 59 12.01 24.97 -34.70
N GLY A 60 11.46 25.51 -33.61
CA GLY A 60 11.12 24.77 -32.39
C GLY A 60 9.69 24.22 -32.35
N LYS A 61 8.84 24.51 -33.35
CA LYS A 61 7.41 24.13 -33.31
C LYS A 61 7.18 22.63 -33.09
N GLY A 62 7.94 21.77 -33.76
CA GLY A 62 7.85 20.31 -33.56
C GLY A 62 8.25 19.88 -32.15
N PHE A 63 9.38 20.41 -31.66
CA PHE A 63 9.84 20.16 -30.29
C PHE A 63 8.87 20.68 -29.22
N ALA A 64 8.19 21.81 -29.48
CA ALA A 64 7.19 22.36 -28.57
C ALA A 64 5.98 21.43 -28.39
N VAL A 65 5.58 20.71 -29.44
CA VAL A 65 4.49 19.71 -29.37
C VAL A 65 4.92 18.52 -28.52
N VAL A 66 6.11 17.97 -28.78
CA VAL A 66 6.66 16.84 -28.00
C VAL A 66 6.80 17.22 -26.52
N ALA A 67 7.37 18.40 -26.24
CA ALA A 67 7.56 18.88 -24.87
C ALA A 67 6.23 19.14 -24.14
N ARG A 68 5.18 19.57 -24.84
CA ARG A 68 3.83 19.66 -24.28
C ARG A 68 3.29 18.28 -23.91
N GLU A 69 3.47 17.30 -24.79
CA GLU A 69 2.97 15.94 -24.56
C GLU A 69 3.70 15.26 -23.40
N MET A 70 5.02 15.44 -23.29
CA MET A 70 5.79 15.01 -22.13
C MET A 70 5.29 15.63 -20.82
N GLY A 71 4.91 16.92 -20.83
CA GLY A 71 4.32 17.59 -19.67
C GLY A 71 2.95 17.04 -19.29
N ASN A 72 2.11 16.74 -20.29
CA ASN A 72 0.80 16.09 -20.07
C ASN A 72 0.98 14.69 -19.48
N LEU A 73 1.90 13.89 -20.03
CA LEU A 73 2.27 12.57 -19.50
C LEU A 73 2.74 12.66 -18.05
N ALA A 74 3.63 13.60 -17.73
CA ALA A 74 4.10 13.80 -16.36
C ALA A 74 2.96 14.19 -15.41
N LYS A 75 2.02 15.03 -15.85
CA LYS A 75 0.83 15.36 -15.06
C LYS A 75 -0.04 14.12 -14.82
N ASN A 76 -0.37 13.37 -15.87
CA ASN A 76 -1.17 12.15 -15.76
C ASN A 76 -0.49 11.12 -14.84
N SER A 77 0.82 10.96 -14.92
CA SER A 77 1.58 10.11 -14.00
C SER A 77 1.45 10.55 -12.55
N LYS A 78 1.42 11.86 -12.24
CA LYS A 78 1.18 12.33 -10.87
C LYS A 78 -0.20 11.98 -10.36
N ASP A 79 -1.22 12.14 -11.21
CA ASP A 79 -2.60 11.84 -10.85
C ASP A 79 -2.76 10.33 -10.58
N SER A 80 -2.19 9.47 -11.44
CA SER A 80 -2.16 8.01 -11.20
C SER A 80 -1.38 7.63 -9.94
N LEU A 81 -0.25 8.27 -9.66
CA LEU A 81 0.51 8.02 -8.43
C LEU A 81 -0.34 8.35 -7.19
N LYS A 82 -1.12 9.42 -7.23
CA LYS A 82 -2.02 9.79 -6.13
C LYS A 82 -3.12 8.75 -5.93
N GLU A 83 -3.73 8.26 -7.00
CA GLU A 83 -4.72 7.18 -6.90
C GLU A 83 -4.12 5.91 -6.28
N ILE A 84 -2.87 5.57 -6.62
CA ILE A 84 -2.17 4.44 -6.01
C ILE A 84 -1.91 4.70 -4.52
N GLU A 85 -1.44 5.89 -4.15
CA GLU A 85 -1.26 6.30 -2.74
C GLU A 85 -2.58 6.11 -1.95
N ASP A 86 -3.71 6.57 -2.49
CA ASP A 86 -5.03 6.44 -1.86
C ASP A 86 -5.47 4.98 -1.71
N LYS A 87 -5.25 4.15 -2.75
CA LYS A 87 -5.58 2.71 -2.68
C LYS A 87 -4.73 1.97 -1.65
N LEU A 88 -3.44 2.30 -1.54
CA LEU A 88 -2.58 1.69 -0.53
C LEU A 88 -2.99 2.09 0.89
N LEU A 89 -3.49 3.30 1.11
CA LEU A 89 -4.06 3.69 2.40
C LEU A 89 -5.24 2.80 2.78
N SER A 90 -6.21 2.60 1.86
CA SER A 90 -7.34 1.69 2.12
C SER A 90 -6.89 0.25 2.40
N VAL A 91 -5.84 -0.22 1.71
CA VAL A 91 -5.26 -1.54 1.97
C VAL A 91 -4.65 -1.61 3.38
N ARG A 92 -3.91 -0.59 3.84
CA ARG A 92 -3.38 -0.54 5.22
C ARG A 92 -4.49 -0.57 6.26
N GLU A 93 -5.56 0.18 6.05
CA GLU A 93 -6.72 0.21 6.95
C GLU A 93 -7.35 -1.17 7.07
N ALA A 94 -7.56 -1.86 5.94
CA ALA A 94 -8.08 -3.22 5.92
C ALA A 94 -7.17 -4.20 6.70
N PHE A 95 -5.84 -4.09 6.57
CA PHE A 95 -4.93 -4.94 7.34
C PHE A 95 -4.90 -4.63 8.84
N ASN A 96 -5.07 -3.37 9.22
CA ASN A 96 -5.19 -3.02 10.63
C ASN A 96 -6.49 -3.60 11.24
N ASP A 97 -7.63 -3.48 10.54
CA ASP A 97 -8.90 -4.10 10.95
C ASP A 97 -8.81 -5.62 11.05
N ILE A 98 -8.15 -6.27 10.08
CA ILE A 98 -7.82 -7.70 10.14
C ILE A 98 -7.04 -7.99 11.42
N THR A 99 -5.92 -7.31 11.65
CA THR A 99 -5.04 -7.57 12.80
C THR A 99 -5.76 -7.38 14.13
N GLU A 100 -6.62 -6.36 14.25
CA GLU A 100 -7.46 -6.13 15.42
C GLU A 100 -8.45 -7.27 15.66
N LYS A 101 -9.18 -7.69 14.61
CA LYS A 101 -10.13 -8.81 14.70
C LYS A 101 -9.46 -10.11 15.11
N TYR A 102 -8.27 -10.41 14.58
CA TYR A 102 -7.49 -11.59 14.97
C TYR A 102 -6.96 -11.50 16.39
N SER A 103 -6.52 -10.33 16.85
CA SER A 103 -6.12 -10.12 18.25
C SER A 103 -7.28 -10.41 19.21
N ASN A 104 -8.47 -9.87 18.93
CA ASN A 104 -9.67 -10.10 19.76
C ASN A 104 -10.08 -11.58 19.75
N MET A 105 -10.02 -12.22 18.58
CA MET A 105 -10.34 -13.64 18.47
C MET A 105 -9.35 -14.52 19.25
N ASN A 106 -8.05 -14.18 19.23
CA ASN A 106 -7.03 -14.91 19.99
C ASN A 106 -7.25 -14.82 21.51
N SER A 107 -7.67 -13.65 22.01
CA SER A 107 -8.10 -13.49 23.41
C SER A 107 -9.31 -14.37 23.74
N GLY A 108 -10.32 -14.40 22.86
CA GLY A 108 -11.50 -15.26 23.04
C GLY A 108 -11.17 -16.76 23.06
N PHE A 109 -10.19 -17.20 22.25
CA PHE A 109 -9.70 -18.58 22.32
C PHE A 109 -9.00 -18.88 23.64
N GLY A 110 -8.20 -17.95 24.17
CA GLY A 110 -7.58 -18.11 25.49
C GLY A 110 -8.60 -18.32 26.62
N GLU A 111 -9.68 -17.53 26.63
CA GLU A 111 -10.78 -17.68 27.59
C GLU A 111 -11.52 -19.01 27.43
N GLN A 112 -11.77 -19.45 26.18
CA GLN A 112 -12.41 -20.74 25.91
C GLN A 112 -11.55 -21.93 26.33
N VAL A 113 -10.23 -21.87 26.11
CA VAL A 113 -9.31 -22.91 26.57
C VAL A 113 -9.34 -23.01 28.09
N SER A 114 -9.22 -21.87 28.79
CA SER A 114 -9.28 -21.85 30.26
C SER A 114 -10.61 -22.40 30.81
N SER A 115 -11.73 -22.03 30.19
CA SER A 115 -13.05 -22.54 30.60
C SER A 115 -13.18 -24.06 30.38
N LEU A 116 -12.60 -24.58 29.29
CA LEU A 116 -12.59 -26.02 29.02
C LEU A 116 -11.72 -26.80 30.01
N GLU A 117 -10.58 -26.23 30.44
CA GLU A 117 -9.73 -26.81 31.47
C GLU A 117 -10.46 -26.89 32.82
N GLU A 118 -11.21 -25.85 33.19
CA GLU A 118 -12.02 -25.83 34.41
C GLU A 118 -13.16 -26.87 34.38
N ILE A 119 -13.84 -27.01 33.24
CA ILE A 119 -14.85 -28.06 33.04
C ILE A 119 -14.21 -29.45 33.13
N ALA A 120 -13.04 -29.66 32.52
CA ALA A 120 -12.36 -30.94 32.61
C ALA A 120 -11.99 -31.29 34.05
N ALA A 121 -11.49 -30.32 34.82
CA ALA A 121 -11.10 -30.48 36.22
C ALA A 121 -12.29 -30.71 37.18
N THR A 122 -13.52 -30.39 36.77
CA THR A 122 -14.74 -30.67 37.56
C THR A 122 -15.38 -32.02 37.23
N ILE A 123 -14.97 -32.65 36.12
CA ILE A 123 -15.43 -33.99 35.70
C ILE A 123 -14.52 -35.10 36.28
N GLU A 124 -13.26 -34.79 36.57
CA GLU A 124 -12.31 -35.62 37.34
C GLU A 124 -12.54 -35.52 38.86
#